data_AF-A0A1B6HJ14-F1
#
_entry.id   AF-A0A1B6HJ14-F1
#
_cell.length_a   1.000
_cell.length_b   1.000
_cell.length_c   1.000
_cell.angle_alpha   90.00
_cell.angle_beta   90.00
_cell.angle_gamma   90.00
#
_symmetry.space_group_name_H-M   'P 1'
#
loop_
_entity.id
_entity.type
_entity.pdbx_description
1 polymer ?
#
loop_
_entity_poly.entity_id
_entity_poly.type
_entity_poly.pdbx_seq_one_letter_code
_entity_poly.pdbx_strand_id
1 'polypeptide(L)'
;WDSNDVQMTDVHYNSINGEGNFNWRFIFQFQYYRSEKVMMFYKKRVWDLATTEVKVPPLLHLQVWDRDRLSADDFIGDMVIELNKMPRGARSAKMCKLRTPLTPF
;
A
#
# COMPACT_ATOMS: atom_id res chain seq x y z
N TRP A 1 8.22 10.59 -1.78
CA TRP A 1 8.55 9.35 -1.07
C TRP A 1 9.69 9.71 -0.15
N ASP A 2 9.37 10.09 1.09
CA ASP A 2 10.35 10.07 2.16
C ASP A 2 10.52 8.58 2.54
N SER A 3 11.74 8.13 2.80
CA SER A 3 12.04 6.72 3.12
C SER A 3 11.34 6.26 4.40
N ASN A 4 10.85 7.18 5.22
CA ASN A 4 10.13 6.93 6.47
C ASN A 4 8.69 6.41 6.30
N ASP A 5 8.12 6.45 5.09
CA ASP A 5 6.75 5.97 4.84
C ASP A 5 6.68 4.46 4.51
N VAL A 6 7.82 3.79 4.32
CA VAL A 6 7.84 2.36 4.01
C VAL A 6 7.61 1.56 5.30
N GLN A 7 6.56 0.74 5.31
CA GLN A 7 6.27 -0.20 6.39
C GLN A 7 6.34 -1.62 5.86
N MET A 8 6.78 -2.55 6.70
CA MET A 8 7.01 -3.96 6.37
C MET A 8 6.44 -4.87 7.47
N THR A 9 6.02 -6.07 7.11
CA THR A 9 5.54 -7.08 8.05
C THR A 9 6.69 -7.93 8.58
N ASP A 10 6.35 -8.90 9.43
CA ASP A 10 7.21 -10.05 9.69
C ASP A 10 7.42 -10.90 8.41
N VAL A 11 8.48 -11.69 8.43
CA VAL A 11 8.82 -12.66 7.38
C VAL A 11 8.23 -14.00 7.76
N HIS A 12 7.42 -14.57 6.87
CA HIS A 12 6.86 -15.91 7.05
C HIS A 12 7.84 -16.95 6.50
N TYR A 13 8.50 -17.71 7.39
CA TYR A 13 9.42 -18.78 6.99
C TYR A 13 8.65 -20.08 6.69
N ASN A 14 9.16 -20.90 5.76
CA ASN A 14 8.62 -22.22 5.38
C ASN A 14 7.25 -22.20 4.68
N SER A 15 6.99 -21.21 3.83
CA SER A 15 5.91 -21.31 2.83
C SER A 15 6.34 -22.30 1.74
N ILE A 16 5.86 -23.54 1.82
CA ILE A 16 6.27 -24.63 0.90
C ILE A 16 5.39 -24.66 -0.36
N ASN A 17 4.14 -24.18 -0.26
CA ASN A 17 3.14 -24.22 -1.32
C ASN A 17 2.89 -22.85 -1.98
N GLY A 18 3.68 -21.83 -1.65
CA GLY A 18 3.48 -20.46 -2.13
C GLY A 18 2.36 -19.70 -1.42
N GLU A 19 1.78 -20.25 -0.35
CA GLU A 19 0.79 -19.54 0.47
C GLU A 19 1.46 -18.92 1.71
N GLY A 20 1.15 -17.64 1.96
CA GLY A 20 1.61 -16.92 3.15
C GLY A 20 0.44 -16.20 3.81
N ASN A 21 0.24 -16.46 5.10
CA ASN A 21 -0.77 -15.77 5.90
C ASN A 21 -0.08 -14.80 6.85
N PHE A 22 -0.55 -13.55 6.84
CA PHE A 22 0.03 -12.46 7.62
C PHE A 22 -1.07 -11.75 8.40
N ASN A 23 -0.85 -11.53 9.70
CA ASN A 23 -1.67 -10.62 10.49
C ASN A 23 -0.96 -9.27 10.54
N TRP A 24 -1.36 -8.33 9.69
CA TRP A 24 -0.70 -7.04 9.57
C TRP A 24 -1.65 -5.87 9.77
N ARG A 25 -1.08 -4.74 10.20
CA ARG A 25 -1.77 -3.46 10.30
C ARG A 25 -0.78 -2.34 9.98
N PHE A 26 -0.82 -1.87 8.74
CA PHE A 26 -0.07 -0.68 8.33
C PHE A 26 -0.86 0.59 8.64
N ILE A 27 -0.19 1.60 9.18
CA ILE A 27 -0.81 2.88 9.56
C ILE A 27 -0.06 4.01 8.88
N PHE A 28 -0.64 4.56 7.83
CA PHE A 28 -0.07 5.69 7.09
C PHE A 28 -0.75 6.99 7.50
N GLN A 29 0.03 8.01 7.81
CA GLN A 29 -0.47 9.35 8.10
C GLN A 29 -0.31 10.22 6.85
N PHE A 30 -1.44 10.65 6.27
CA PHE A 30 -1.42 11.54 5.12
C PHE A 30 -2.61 12.50 5.14
N GLN A 31 -2.46 13.66 4.50
CA GLN A 31 -3.57 14.61 4.36
C GLN A 31 -4.43 14.19 3.17
N TYR A 32 -5.74 14.09 3.39
CA TYR A 32 -6.70 13.71 2.35
C TYR A 32 -7.68 14.83 2.08
N TYR A 33 -7.66 15.35 0.86
CA TYR A 33 -8.54 16.43 0.41
C TYR A 33 -9.80 15.86 -0.22
N ARG A 34 -10.89 15.82 0.57
CA ARG A 34 -12.12 15.09 0.25
C ARG A 34 -12.85 15.57 -1.02
N SER A 35 -12.81 16.86 -1.33
CA SER A 35 -13.48 17.45 -2.49
C SER A 35 -12.91 16.93 -3.80
N GLU A 36 -11.58 16.84 -3.90
CA GLU A 36 -10.87 16.36 -5.09
C GLU A 36 -10.52 14.87 -5.01
N LYS A 37 -10.71 14.23 -3.84
CA LYS A 37 -10.33 12.85 -3.55
C LYS A 37 -8.84 12.56 -3.76
N VAL A 38 -7.99 13.49 -3.36
CA VAL A 38 -6.53 13.38 -3.50
C VAL A 38 -5.83 13.36 -2.15
N MET A 39 -4.69 12.70 -2.10
CA MET A 39 -3.71 12.87 -1.04
C MET A 39 -2.89 14.14 -1.32
N MET A 40 -2.59 14.89 -0.28
CA MET A 40 -1.77 16.09 -0.36
C MET A 40 -0.59 16.00 0.60
N PHE A 41 0.58 16.44 0.15
CA PHE A 41 1.77 16.57 0.97
C PHE A 41 2.65 17.71 0.47
N TYR A 42 3.51 18.19 1.36
CA TYR A 42 4.45 19.26 1.09
C TYR A 42 5.82 18.65 0.78
N LYS A 43 6.39 18.98 -0.36
CA LYS A 43 7.74 18.56 -0.75
C LYS A 43 8.68 19.75 -0.74
N LYS A 44 9.81 19.60 -0.06
CA LYS A 44 10.94 20.53 -0.12
C LYS A 44 12.22 19.73 -0.29
N ARG A 45 12.91 19.91 -1.41
CA ARG A 45 14.27 19.40 -1.63
C ARG A 45 15.28 20.32 -0.97
N VAL A 46 16.50 19.81 -0.79
CA VAL A 46 17.61 20.56 -0.16
C VAL A 46 17.88 21.91 -0.86
N TRP A 47 17.65 21.98 -2.17
CA TRP A 47 17.89 23.17 -2.98
C TRP A 47 16.63 24.00 -3.26
N ASP A 48 15.48 23.59 -2.75
CA ASP A 48 14.22 24.27 -3.03
C ASP A 48 14.11 25.53 -2.17
N LEU A 49 14.04 26.69 -2.83
CA LEU A 49 13.81 27.99 -2.19
C LEU A 49 12.44 28.08 -1.51
N ALA A 50 11.45 27.31 -1.99
CA ALA A 50 10.10 27.26 -1.45
C ALA A 50 9.55 25.83 -1.41
N THR A 51 8.69 25.56 -0.42
CA THR A 51 8.00 24.28 -0.29
C THR A 51 6.90 24.18 -1.34
N THR A 52 6.87 23.07 -2.09
CA THR A 52 5.84 22.81 -3.11
C THR A 52 4.72 21.94 -2.53
N GLU A 53 3.47 22.35 -2.72
CA GLU A 53 2.30 21.51 -2.46
C GLU A 53 2.10 20.52 -3.61
N VAL A 54 1.97 19.24 -3.29
CA VAL A 54 1.79 18.17 -4.27
C VAL A 54 0.50 17.42 -3.96
N LYS A 55 -0.33 17.27 -4.98
CA LYS A 55 -1.58 16.48 -4.93
C LYS A 55 -1.44 15.25 -5.81
N VAL A 56 -1.79 14.08 -5.28
CA VAL A 56 -1.71 12.79 -5.98
C VAL A 56 -2.91 11.92 -5.65
N PRO A 57 -3.30 10.97 -6.51
CA PRO A 57 -4.24 9.93 -6.12
C PRO A 57 -3.71 9.14 -4.90
N PRO A 58 -4.58 8.70 -3.98
CA PRO A 58 -4.19 7.88 -2.85
C PRO A 58 -3.95 6.43 -3.33
N LEU A 59 -2.71 6.15 -3.74
CA LEU A 59 -2.26 4.84 -4.19
C LEU A 59 -1.51 4.11 -3.07
N LEU A 60 -1.93 2.88 -2.77
CA LEU A 60 -1.20 1.97 -1.89
C LEU A 60 -0.41 0.98 -2.75
N HIS A 61 0.91 1.03 -2.65
CA HIS A 61 1.81 0.10 -3.33
C HIS A 61 2.22 -0.99 -2.34
N LEU A 62 1.84 -2.23 -2.64
CA LEU A 62 2.26 -3.40 -1.87
C LEU A 62 3.26 -4.20 -2.68
N GLN A 63 4.32 -4.65 -2.04
CA GLN A 63 5.36 -5.46 -2.66
C GLN A 63 5.60 -6.70 -1.81
N VAL A 64 5.93 -7.80 -2.48
CA VAL A 64 6.35 -9.04 -1.85
C VAL A 64 7.77 -9.35 -2.29
N TRP A 65 8.61 -9.63 -1.31
CA TRP A 65 10.02 -9.92 -1.48
C TRP A 65 10.32 -11.27 -0.80
N ASP A 66 11.14 -12.09 -1.43
CA ASP A 66 11.71 -13.28 -0.82
C ASP A 66 12.87 -12.87 0.08
N ARG A 67 12.87 -13.33 1.33
CA ARG A 67 13.88 -12.94 2.31
C ARG A 67 15.00 -13.98 2.31
N ASP A 68 16.11 -13.62 1.69
CA ASP A 68 17.29 -14.45 1.64
C ASP A 68 18.21 -14.22 2.85
N ARG A 69 18.73 -15.33 3.40
CA ARG A 69 19.65 -15.28 4.55
C ARG A 69 21.08 -14.99 4.15
N LEU A 70 21.48 -15.36 2.93
CA LEU A 70 22.89 -15.35 2.49
C LEU A 70 23.13 -14.50 1.22
N SER A 71 22.06 -14.00 0.59
CA SER A 71 22.06 -13.18 -0.63
C SER A 71 21.18 -11.93 -0.43
N ALA A 72 21.14 -11.08 -1.46
CA ALA A 72 20.18 -9.99 -1.51
C ALA A 72 18.76 -10.55 -1.67
N ASP A 73 17.76 -9.86 -1.10
CA ASP A 73 16.36 -10.27 -1.19
C ASP A 73 15.85 -10.17 -2.63
N ASP A 74 15.11 -11.19 -3.07
CA ASP A 74 14.58 -11.30 -4.43
C ASP A 74 13.15 -10.72 -4.52
N PHE A 75 12.90 -9.88 -5.51
CA PHE A 75 11.56 -9.33 -5.74
C PHE A 75 10.64 -10.39 -6.36
N ILE A 76 9.51 -10.68 -5.70
CA ILE A 76 8.52 -11.65 -6.19
C ILE A 76 7.45 -10.96 -7.03
N GLY A 77 6.95 -9.81 -6.57
CA GLY A 77 5.88 -9.09 -7.26
C GLY A 77 5.32 -7.93 -6.46
N ASP A 78 4.47 -7.15 -7.13
CA ASP A 78 3.82 -5.99 -6.54
C ASP A 78 2.37 -5.83 -7.01
N MET A 79 1.62 -5.02 -6.28
CA MET A 79 0.33 -4.51 -6.72
C MET A 79 0.13 -3.08 -6.27
N VAL A 80 -0.57 -2.31 -7.10
CA VAL A 80 -0.97 -0.93 -6.78
C VAL A 80 -2.48 -0.88 -6.63
N ILE A 81 -2.93 -0.42 -5.47
CA ILE A 81 -4.34 -0.29 -5.11
C ILE A 81 -4.70 1.19 -5.03
N GLU A 82 -5.64 1.63 -5.85
CA GLU A 82 -6.20 2.98 -5.74
C GLU A 82 -7.28 3.01 -4.65
N LEU A 83 -6.99 3.68 -3.53
CA LEU A 83 -7.85 3.63 -2.33
C LEU A 83 -9.26 4.21 -2.57
N ASN A 84 -9.41 5.13 -3.52
CA ASN A 84 -10.71 5.69 -3.90
C ASN A 84 -11.62 4.69 -4.64
N LYS A 85 -11.04 3.67 -5.28
CA LYS A 85 -11.75 2.65 -6.05
C LYS A 85 -11.99 1.37 -5.24
N MET A 86 -11.47 1.31 -4.02
CA MET A 86 -11.67 0.17 -3.14
C MET A 86 -13.15 -0.01 -2.79
N PRO A 87 -13.67 -1.24 -2.84
CA PRO A 87 -15.01 -1.51 -2.35
C PRO A 87 -15.09 -1.15 -0.87
N ARG A 88 -16.25 -0.66 -0.44
CA ARG A 88 -16.46 -0.33 0.96
C ARG A 88 -16.26 -1.57 1.83
N GLY A 89 -15.39 -1.45 2.83
CA GLY A 89 -15.14 -2.52 3.79
C GLY A 89 -16.42 -2.99 4.48
N ALA A 90 -16.47 -4.28 4.81
CA ALA A 90 -17.57 -4.86 5.56
C ALA A 90 -17.53 -4.45 7.03
N ARG A 91 -18.71 -4.29 7.65
CA ARG A 91 -18.83 -3.93 9.08
C ARG A 91 -18.47 -5.09 10.03
N SER A 92 -18.40 -6.32 9.51
CA SER A 92 -18.03 -7.52 10.26
C SER A 92 -17.46 -8.57 9.31
N ALA A 93 -16.67 -9.51 9.85
CA ALA A 93 -16.08 -10.59 9.07
C ALA A 93 -17.13 -11.43 8.32
N LYS A 94 -18.29 -11.70 8.95
CA LYS A 94 -19.41 -12.46 8.33
C LYS A 94 -19.96 -11.79 7.06
N MET A 95 -19.92 -10.45 7.01
CA MET A 95 -20.40 -9.65 5.89
C MET A 95 -19.31 -9.36 4.85
N CYS A 96 -18.06 -9.75 5.11
CA CYS A 96 -16.96 -9.60 4.17
C CYS A 96 -17.14 -10.60 3.02
N LYS A 97 -17.67 -10.09 1.91
CA LYS A 97 -17.89 -10.86 0.68
C LYS A 97 -17.27 -10.07 -0.46
N LEU A 98 -16.44 -10.74 -1.26
CA LEU A 98 -15.93 -10.16 -2.49
C LEU A 98 -17.12 -9.99 -3.43
N ARG A 99 -17.57 -8.74 -3.66
CA ARG A 99 -18.52 -8.47 -4.73
C ARG A 99 -17.73 -8.43 -6.02
N THR A 100 -17.69 -9.55 -6.73
CA THR A 100 -17.14 -9.59 -8.09
C THR A 100 -17.98 -8.64 -8.94
N PRO A 101 -17.38 -7.65 -9.62
CA PRO A 101 -18.11 -6.86 -10.60
C PRO A 101 -18.73 -7.81 -11.65
N LEU A 102 -19.99 -7.58 -12.02
CA LEU A 102 -20.69 -8.40 -13.01
C LEU A 102 -20.11 -8.25 -14.43
N THR A 103 -19.15 -7.36 -14.62
CA THR A 103 -18.41 -7.19 -15.88
C THR A 103 -16.96 -7.66 -15.69
N PRO A 104 -16.46 -8.56 -16.56
CA PRO A 104 -15.02 -8.75 -16.69
C PRO A 104 -14.38 -7.46 -17.22
N PHE A 105 -13.09 -7.30 -16.93
CA PHE A 105 -12.24 -6.25 -17.49
C PHE A 105 -12.31 -6.19 -19.01
#